data_AF-A0A1V6TP97-F1
#
_entry.id   AF-A0A1V6TP97-F1
#
_cell.length_a   1.000
_cell.length_b   1.000
_cell.length_c   1.000
_cell.angle_alpha   90.00
_cell.angle_beta   90.00
_cell.angle_gamma   90.00
#
_symmetry.space_group_name_H-M   'P 1'
#
loop_
_entity.id
_entity.type
_entity.pdbx_description
1 polymer ?
#
loop_
_entity_poly.entity_id
_entity_poly.type
_entity_poly.pdbx_seq_one_letter_code
_entity_poly.pdbx_strand_id
1 'polypeptide(L)'
;MATAAAPDSSLLSLLYRSYPTVISPDATEPDYLHATSKIFPQISYIEAEEADVKQWLNTVSGLKHALAKDDKHAAESILVQLNTHLATRTTLLGAKPSVADIAVYALVAPLVEKWSPEERTGEKGYHHIVRHIDFVQNSKVFALQIPEEEKIAIDVNDVRFVPKPVDPKEEKERKKREKANAQNPDAAAEKPLVVGQGKPGKDQAKAAEAAAAGAPKTNKKEKKEKKEKAPKPAPAPAAPPSPSIIDLRVGHILRAINHPNADSLFVSTIDCGDAPGSDNTSLDEETGKTVRTVCSGLNGLVPLEEMQGRKIVAVCNLKPVTMRGIKSAAMVLAASPRVPEGGDAHAGPVELVSPPADAPAGERITFQGWSEGEPEKQLNPKKKVWETFQPGFTTNENLEVCFDSNAVPTVAGQEGKPAIGKLATASGVICTVKSLKDATVR
;
A
#
# COMPACT_ATOMS: atom_id res chain seq x y z
N MET A 1 14.15 40.40 29.85
CA MET A 1 13.77 39.27 30.72
C MET A 1 12.42 38.77 30.25
N ALA A 2 12.39 37.91 29.23
CA ALA A 2 11.17 37.26 28.77
C ALA A 2 11.03 35.97 29.56
N THR A 3 10.08 35.95 30.49
CA THR A 3 9.77 34.78 31.31
C THR A 3 9.20 33.68 30.43
N ALA A 4 9.93 32.57 30.34
CA ALA A 4 9.39 31.28 29.94
C ALA A 4 8.20 30.95 30.85
N ALA A 5 6.99 30.96 30.30
CA ALA A 5 5.78 30.49 30.96
C ALA A 5 5.31 29.19 30.30
N ALA A 6 4.93 28.25 31.16
CA ALA A 6 4.78 26.81 30.96
C ALA A 6 3.57 26.39 30.05
N PRO A 7 3.48 25.10 29.66
CA PRO A 7 3.10 24.62 28.33
C PRO A 7 1.60 24.27 28.11
N ASP A 8 0.67 24.91 28.81
CA ASP A 8 -0.76 24.60 28.67
C ASP A 8 -1.47 25.35 27.53
N SER A 9 -0.75 26.22 26.82
CA SER A 9 -1.28 27.08 25.75
C SER A 9 -0.74 26.79 24.33
N SER A 10 0.10 25.76 24.11
CA SER A 10 0.82 25.62 22.81
C SER A 10 -0.09 25.29 21.62
N LEU A 11 -1.02 24.32 21.76
CA LEU A 11 -1.88 23.92 20.65
C LEU A 11 -2.92 25.00 20.31
N LEU A 12 -3.62 25.53 21.31
CA LEU A 12 -4.67 26.51 21.10
C LEU A 12 -4.12 27.83 20.55
N SER A 13 -2.97 28.28 21.08
CA SER A 13 -2.29 29.49 20.57
C SER A 13 -1.79 29.27 19.14
N LEU A 14 -1.23 28.09 18.84
CA LEU A 14 -0.78 27.76 17.49
C LEU A 14 -1.95 27.71 16.49
N LEU A 15 -3.08 27.11 16.87
CA LEU A 15 -4.27 27.03 16.04
C LEU A 15 -4.91 28.40 15.84
N TYR A 16 -5.02 29.23 16.89
CA TYR A 16 -5.53 30.59 16.78
C TYR A 16 -4.67 31.43 15.83
N ARG A 17 -3.34 31.38 16.01
CA ARG A 17 -2.41 32.15 15.19
C ARG A 17 -2.40 31.70 13.73
N SER A 18 -2.58 30.40 13.49
CA SER A 18 -2.55 29.83 12.14
C SER A 18 -3.91 29.88 11.43
N TYR A 19 -5.01 29.77 12.17
CA TYR A 19 -6.39 29.68 11.64
C TYR A 19 -7.37 30.55 12.44
N PRO A 20 -7.20 31.88 12.46
CA PRO A 20 -8.00 32.79 13.28
C PRO A 20 -9.49 32.80 12.90
N THR A 21 -9.84 32.34 11.70
CA THR A 21 -11.24 32.23 11.22
C THR A 21 -11.93 30.95 11.69
N VAL A 22 -11.16 29.95 12.15
CA VAL A 22 -11.68 28.62 12.52
C VAL A 22 -11.79 28.47 14.03
N ILE A 23 -10.82 29.01 14.78
CA ILE A 23 -10.75 28.92 16.24
C ILE A 23 -10.86 30.32 16.84
N SER A 24 -11.92 30.55 17.64
CA SER A 24 -12.12 31.82 18.34
C SER A 24 -11.06 32.01 19.44
N PRO A 25 -10.55 33.24 19.66
CA PRO A 25 -9.66 33.54 20.78
C PRO A 25 -10.30 33.30 22.15
N ASP A 26 -11.64 33.30 22.23
CA ASP A 26 -12.39 33.06 23.47
C ASP A 26 -12.70 31.57 23.72
N ALA A 27 -12.27 30.67 22.83
CA ALA A 27 -12.53 29.25 22.96
C ALA A 27 -11.63 28.62 24.05
N THR A 28 -12.23 28.11 25.13
CA THR A 28 -11.52 27.36 26.17
C THR A 28 -11.39 25.87 25.86
N GLU A 29 -12.34 25.32 25.10
CA GLU A 29 -12.33 23.93 24.61
C GLU A 29 -12.78 23.91 23.14
N PRO A 30 -11.84 24.04 22.19
CA PRO A 30 -12.18 23.94 20.79
C PRO A 30 -12.65 22.53 20.46
N ASP A 31 -13.74 22.44 19.68
CA ASP A 31 -14.11 21.18 19.06
C ASP A 31 -13.11 20.88 17.92
N TYR A 32 -12.01 20.23 18.28
CA TYR A 32 -10.94 19.89 17.36
C TYR A 32 -11.43 19.01 16.20
N LEU A 33 -12.43 18.16 16.44
CA LEU A 33 -12.98 17.28 15.40
C LEU A 33 -13.63 18.11 14.30
N HIS A 34 -14.51 19.05 14.66
CA HIS A 34 -15.12 19.97 13.70
C HIS A 34 -14.14 21.01 13.15
N ALA A 35 -13.06 21.33 13.88
CA ALA A 35 -12.01 22.19 13.39
C ALA A 35 -11.24 21.56 12.22
N THR A 36 -11.07 20.23 12.20
CA THR A 36 -10.33 19.53 11.14
C THR A 36 -10.87 19.86 9.75
N SER A 37 -12.17 19.70 9.52
CA SER A 37 -12.80 19.98 8.22
C SER A 37 -12.80 21.47 7.85
N LYS A 38 -12.70 22.37 8.83
CA LYS A 38 -12.62 23.82 8.61
C LYS A 38 -11.19 24.28 8.30
N ILE A 39 -10.19 23.67 8.93
CA ILE A 39 -8.76 23.91 8.67
C ILE A 39 -8.38 23.35 7.30
N PHE A 40 -8.92 22.18 6.92
CA PHE A 40 -8.65 21.50 5.66
C PHE A 40 -9.91 21.38 4.81
N PRO A 41 -10.47 22.49 4.30
CA PRO A 41 -11.76 22.48 3.59
C PRO A 41 -11.74 21.71 2.27
N GLN A 42 -10.56 21.48 1.71
CA GLN A 42 -10.38 20.73 0.46
C GLN A 42 -10.35 19.21 0.66
N ILE A 43 -10.47 18.74 1.91
CA ILE A 43 -10.33 17.32 2.25
C ILE A 43 -11.61 16.84 2.90
N SER A 44 -12.22 15.81 2.29
CA SER A 44 -13.34 15.10 2.88
C SER A 44 -12.84 13.97 3.80
N TYR A 45 -13.37 13.94 5.02
CA TYR A 45 -13.10 12.88 6.00
C TYR A 45 -14.32 11.94 6.06
N ILE A 46 -14.07 10.62 6.04
CA ILE A 46 -15.12 9.63 6.29
C ILE A 46 -15.26 9.39 7.80
N GLU A 47 -16.39 8.83 8.24
CA GLU A 47 -16.68 8.55 9.65
C GLU A 47 -15.55 7.75 10.35
N ALA A 48 -14.92 6.80 9.65
CA ALA A 48 -13.79 6.05 10.17
C ALA A 48 -12.54 6.93 10.41
N GLU A 49 -12.28 7.91 9.54
CA GLU A 49 -11.16 8.84 9.68
C GLU A 49 -11.42 9.86 10.79
N GLU A 50 -12.68 10.32 10.95
CA GLU A 50 -13.09 11.17 12.08
C GLU A 50 -12.92 10.45 13.43
N ALA A 51 -13.26 9.15 13.48
CA ALA A 51 -13.01 8.30 14.65
C ALA A 51 -11.51 8.17 14.95
N ASP A 52 -10.68 8.00 13.92
CA ASP A 52 -9.21 7.94 14.07
C ASP A 52 -8.65 9.28 14.60
N VAL A 53 -9.13 10.42 14.11
CA VAL A 53 -8.74 11.75 14.65
C VAL A 53 -9.06 11.85 16.13
N LYS A 54 -10.27 11.48 16.53
CA LYS A 54 -10.70 11.50 17.94
C LYS A 54 -9.82 10.58 18.80
N GLN A 55 -9.49 9.40 18.29
CA GLN A 55 -8.60 8.46 18.98
C GLN A 55 -7.21 9.09 19.21
N TRP A 56 -6.61 9.70 18.18
CA TRP A 56 -5.29 10.32 18.31
C TRP A 56 -5.29 11.53 19.23
N LEU A 57 -6.34 12.35 19.22
CA LEU A 57 -6.49 13.44 20.19
C LEU A 57 -6.53 12.93 21.64
N ASN A 58 -7.23 11.80 21.88
CA ASN A 58 -7.21 11.15 23.19
C ASN A 58 -5.80 10.62 23.54
N THR A 59 -5.07 10.04 22.57
CA THR A 59 -3.69 9.60 22.78
C THR A 59 -2.76 10.76 23.14
N VAL A 60 -2.89 11.91 22.47
CA VAL A 60 -2.14 13.15 22.80
C VAL A 60 -2.49 13.64 24.20
N SER A 61 -3.77 13.64 24.58
CA SER A 61 -4.20 13.98 25.95
C SER A 61 -3.59 13.02 26.97
N GLY A 62 -3.56 11.72 26.66
CA GLY A 62 -2.91 10.70 27.49
C GLY A 62 -1.43 10.96 27.68
N LEU A 63 -0.71 11.32 26.60
CA LEU A 63 0.71 11.69 26.67
C LEU A 63 0.91 12.94 27.53
N LYS A 64 0.08 13.97 27.35
CA LYS A 64 0.12 15.19 28.16
C LYS A 64 -0.04 14.87 29.64
N HIS A 65 -0.99 14.01 30.01
CA HIS A 65 -1.18 13.58 31.39
C HIS A 65 -0.02 12.75 31.93
N ALA A 66 0.57 11.86 31.12
CA ALA A 66 1.73 11.07 31.52
C ALA A 66 2.94 11.98 31.81
N LEU A 67 3.21 12.95 30.94
CA LEU A 67 4.28 13.94 31.11
C LEU A 67 4.04 14.83 32.34
N ALA A 68 2.81 15.28 32.56
CA ALA A 68 2.45 16.10 33.72
C ALA A 68 2.61 15.34 35.06
N LYS A 69 2.50 14.01 35.05
CA LYS A 69 2.69 13.14 36.21
C LYS A 69 4.11 12.56 36.33
N ASP A 70 5.02 12.93 35.43
CA ASP A 70 6.36 12.32 35.29
C ASP A 70 6.32 10.77 35.16
N ASP A 71 5.24 10.23 34.58
CA ASP A 71 5.10 8.80 34.30
C ASP A 71 5.86 8.45 33.01
N LYS A 72 7.16 8.19 33.18
CA LYS A 72 8.09 7.91 32.08
C LYS A 72 7.69 6.67 31.29
N HIS A 73 7.19 5.62 31.96
CA HIS A 73 6.81 4.38 31.29
C HIS A 73 5.57 4.58 30.41
N ALA A 74 4.55 5.28 30.91
CA ALA A 74 3.37 5.61 30.11
C ALA A 74 3.73 6.54 28.93
N ALA A 75 4.58 7.54 29.16
CA ALA A 75 5.03 8.45 28.11
C ALA A 75 5.83 7.69 27.03
N GLU A 76 6.78 6.85 27.41
CA GLU A 76 7.58 6.03 26.49
C GLU A 76 6.69 5.07 25.68
N SER A 77 5.74 4.39 26.32
CA SER A 77 4.79 3.51 25.64
C SER A 77 3.99 4.23 24.55
N ILE A 78 3.51 5.45 24.85
CA ILE A 78 2.76 6.26 23.87
C ILE A 78 3.67 6.76 22.75
N LEU A 79 4.90 7.18 23.05
CA LEU A 79 5.88 7.60 22.04
C LEU A 79 6.26 6.43 21.12
N VAL A 80 6.45 5.23 21.64
CA VAL A 80 6.68 4.01 20.85
C VAL A 80 5.49 3.68 19.96
N GLN A 81 4.27 3.78 20.48
CA GLN A 81 3.04 3.59 19.70
C GLN A 81 2.95 4.61 18.55
N LEU A 82 3.21 5.88 18.83
CA LEU A 82 3.18 6.97 17.85
C LEU A 82 4.25 6.76 16.78
N ASN A 83 5.50 6.48 17.17
CA ASN A 83 6.60 6.26 16.24
C ASN A 83 6.34 5.05 15.33
N THR A 84 5.82 3.95 15.90
CA THR A 84 5.44 2.76 15.12
C THR A 84 4.30 3.06 14.15
N HIS A 85 3.31 3.84 14.56
CA HIS A 85 2.20 4.22 13.68
C HIS A 85 2.65 5.10 12.51
N LEU A 86 3.61 6.00 12.75
CA LEU A 86 4.18 6.90 11.75
C LEU A 86 5.22 6.23 10.84
N ALA A 87 5.62 4.97 11.12
CA ALA A 87 6.60 4.24 10.31
C ALA A 87 6.14 4.04 8.85
N THR A 88 4.84 3.88 8.63
CA THR A 88 4.24 3.63 7.31
C THR A 88 3.31 4.75 6.84
N ARG A 89 3.32 5.91 7.51
CA ARG A 89 2.36 7.00 7.29
C ARG A 89 3.03 8.36 7.31
N THR A 90 2.63 9.25 6.41
CA THR A 90 3.13 10.64 6.38
C THR A 90 2.52 11.46 7.52
N THR A 91 1.21 11.31 7.73
CA THR A 91 0.38 11.93 8.78
C THR A 91 -0.28 10.84 9.65
N LEU A 92 -0.96 11.22 10.73
CA LEU A 92 -1.69 10.28 11.58
C LEU A 92 -2.81 9.54 10.83
N LEU A 93 -3.39 10.16 9.79
CA LEU A 93 -4.39 9.56 8.90
C LEU A 93 -3.79 9.06 7.58
N GLY A 94 -2.52 8.65 7.59
CA GLY A 94 -1.84 8.14 6.40
C GLY A 94 -1.27 9.26 5.53
N ALA A 95 -2.09 9.80 4.63
CA ALA A 95 -1.70 10.89 3.73
C ALA A 95 -2.53 12.17 3.92
N LYS A 96 -3.66 12.09 4.65
CA LYS A 96 -4.52 13.25 4.92
C LYS A 96 -4.02 13.97 6.18
N PRO A 97 -3.78 15.30 6.14
CA PRO A 97 -3.52 16.07 7.35
C PRO A 97 -4.78 16.14 8.21
N SER A 98 -4.60 16.36 9.50
CA SER A 98 -5.69 16.58 10.44
C SER A 98 -5.23 17.46 11.60
N VAL A 99 -6.19 17.94 12.41
CA VAL A 99 -5.85 18.66 13.64
C VAL A 99 -5.02 17.81 14.61
N ALA A 100 -5.12 16.48 14.54
CA ALA A 100 -4.39 15.57 15.41
C ALA A 100 -2.88 15.63 15.14
N ASP A 101 -2.46 15.84 13.89
CA ASP A 101 -1.05 16.04 13.53
C ASP A 101 -0.50 17.33 14.18
N ILE A 102 -1.30 18.40 14.15
CA ILE A 102 -0.96 19.67 14.79
C ILE A 102 -0.90 19.51 16.31
N ALA A 103 -1.82 18.73 16.90
CA ALA A 103 -1.83 18.41 18.32
C ALA A 103 -0.61 17.61 18.77
N VAL A 104 -0.21 16.61 17.97
CA VAL A 104 1.04 15.86 18.18
C VAL A 104 2.24 16.81 18.11
N TYR A 105 2.31 17.66 17.09
CA TYR A 105 3.40 18.63 16.96
C TYR A 105 3.51 19.54 18.18
N ALA A 106 2.40 20.18 18.58
CA ALA A 106 2.36 21.15 19.66
C ALA A 106 2.81 20.58 21.02
N LEU A 107 2.62 19.27 21.24
CA LEU A 107 3.03 18.59 22.47
C LEU A 107 4.43 17.97 22.38
N VAL A 108 4.78 17.36 21.24
CA VAL A 108 5.96 16.51 21.10
C VAL A 108 7.18 17.30 20.61
N ALA A 109 7.01 18.37 19.85
CA ALA A 109 8.13 19.17 19.34
C ALA A 109 9.08 19.67 20.46
N PRO A 110 8.61 20.21 21.61
CA PRO A 110 9.48 20.61 22.71
C PRO A 110 10.19 19.44 23.42
N LEU A 111 9.70 18.21 23.24
CA LEU A 111 10.38 17.00 23.73
C LEU A 111 11.51 16.61 22.79
N VAL A 112 11.23 16.61 21.48
CA VAL A 112 12.22 16.32 20.42
C VAL A 112 13.39 17.30 20.49
N GLU A 113 13.12 18.57 20.77
CA GLU A 113 14.16 19.59 20.96
C GLU A 113 15.21 19.15 21.99
N LYS A 114 14.77 18.51 23.08
CA LYS A 114 15.62 18.07 24.20
C LYS A 114 16.26 16.69 24.00
N TRP A 115 15.81 15.93 22.99
CA TRP A 115 16.36 14.60 22.71
C TRP A 115 17.79 14.65 22.19
N SER A 116 18.59 13.68 22.61
CA SER A 116 19.92 13.45 22.06
C SER A 116 19.86 12.99 20.59
N PRO A 117 20.96 13.08 19.82
CA PRO A 117 21.04 12.49 18.49
C PRO A 117 20.65 11.00 18.47
N GLU A 118 21.00 10.24 19.51
CA GLU A 118 20.66 8.82 19.64
C GLU A 118 19.16 8.60 19.86
N GLU A 119 18.50 9.43 20.66
CA GLU A 119 17.05 9.37 20.87
C GLU A 119 16.26 9.81 19.62
N ARG A 120 16.82 10.72 18.83
CA ARG A 120 16.23 11.17 17.56
C ARG A 120 16.41 10.14 16.44
N THR A 121 17.66 9.80 16.12
CA THR A 121 18.02 9.04 14.91
C THR A 121 18.93 7.83 15.17
N GLY A 122 19.16 7.42 16.42
CA GLY A 122 19.89 6.18 16.77
C GLY A 122 19.09 4.91 16.50
N GLU A 123 19.68 3.72 16.67
CA GLU A 123 19.05 2.43 16.30
C GLU A 123 17.67 2.17 16.92
N LYS A 124 17.44 2.70 18.13
CA LYS A 124 16.16 2.61 18.86
C LYS A 124 15.45 3.97 18.96
N GLY A 125 15.87 4.94 18.14
CA GLY A 125 15.37 6.30 18.17
C GLY A 125 13.97 6.45 17.60
N TYR A 126 13.40 7.62 17.81
CA TYR A 126 12.05 7.98 17.37
C TYR A 126 12.06 8.63 15.98
N HIS A 127 12.73 8.00 15.01
CA HIS A 127 12.96 8.55 13.67
C HIS A 127 11.70 9.08 12.98
N HIS A 128 10.59 8.35 13.10
CA HIS A 128 9.35 8.69 12.42
C HIS A 128 8.62 9.84 13.09
N ILE A 129 8.80 10.02 14.40
CA ILE A 129 8.36 11.21 15.12
C ILE A 129 9.17 12.42 14.68
N VAL A 130 10.51 12.33 14.65
CA VAL A 130 11.39 13.43 14.22
C VAL A 130 11.02 13.89 12.80
N ARG A 131 10.87 12.95 11.87
CA ARG A 131 10.37 13.21 10.50
C ARG A 131 9.01 13.92 10.51
N HIS A 132 8.08 13.45 11.35
CA HIS A 132 6.74 14.02 11.41
C HIS A 132 6.74 15.44 11.96
N ILE A 133 7.52 15.74 12.99
CA ILE A 133 7.68 17.08 13.55
C ILE A 133 8.25 18.03 12.49
N ASP A 134 9.31 17.62 11.78
CA ASP A 134 9.89 18.42 10.68
C ASP A 134 8.86 18.68 9.58
N PHE A 135 8.12 17.65 9.19
CA PHE A 135 7.07 17.76 8.18
C PHE A 135 5.96 18.73 8.60
N VAL A 136 5.47 18.67 9.84
CA VAL A 136 4.37 19.54 10.29
C VAL A 136 4.78 21.01 10.35
N GLN A 137 6.00 21.32 10.83
CA GLN A 137 6.44 22.73 10.95
C GLN A 137 6.83 23.38 9.61
N ASN A 138 7.22 22.59 8.60
CA ASN A 138 7.74 23.10 7.33
C ASN A 138 6.77 22.91 6.14
N SER A 139 5.76 22.05 6.26
CA SER A 139 4.85 21.76 5.16
C SER A 139 3.77 22.82 4.97
N LYS A 140 3.63 23.29 3.73
CA LYS A 140 2.54 24.17 3.30
C LYS A 140 1.15 23.55 3.45
N VAL A 141 1.07 22.22 3.57
CA VAL A 141 -0.19 21.50 3.78
C VAL A 141 -0.87 21.93 5.07
N PHE A 142 -0.10 22.19 6.13
CA PHE A 142 -0.65 22.71 7.38
C PHE A 142 -0.74 24.23 7.35
N ALA A 143 0.16 24.94 6.65
CA ALA A 143 0.16 26.41 6.62
C ALA A 143 0.19 27.03 8.04
N LEU A 144 0.88 26.36 8.96
CA LEU A 144 1.07 26.86 10.33
C LEU A 144 1.91 28.14 10.30
N GLN A 145 1.45 29.13 11.05
CA GLN A 145 2.25 30.30 11.35
C GLN A 145 3.11 29.92 12.55
N ILE A 146 4.40 29.63 12.36
CA ILE A 146 5.38 29.34 13.43
C ILE A 146 6.59 30.27 13.19
N PRO A 147 7.05 31.08 14.18
CA PRO A 147 8.20 31.95 14.00
C PRO A 147 9.44 31.06 13.88
N GLU A 148 10.45 31.53 13.17
CA GLU A 148 11.63 30.71 12.92
C GLU A 148 12.34 30.33 14.22
N GLU A 149 12.22 31.16 15.26
CA GLU A 149 12.81 30.93 16.58
C GLU A 149 12.09 29.85 17.41
N GLU A 150 10.83 29.52 17.10
CA GLU A 150 10.08 28.46 17.79
C GLU A 150 10.17 27.12 17.04
N LYS A 151 10.72 27.10 15.81
CA LYS A 151 10.89 25.86 15.06
C LYS A 151 12.01 25.02 15.65
N ILE A 152 11.80 23.70 15.64
CA ILE A 152 12.83 22.78 16.10
C ILE A 152 13.85 22.60 15.00
N ALA A 153 15.11 22.95 15.30
CA ALA A 153 16.23 22.69 14.41
C ALA A 153 16.46 21.17 14.30
N ILE A 154 16.19 20.61 13.13
CA ILE A 154 16.39 19.21 12.79
C ILE A 154 17.42 19.15 11.67
N ASP A 155 18.62 18.63 11.98
CA ASP A 155 19.64 18.37 10.96
C ASP A 155 19.30 17.07 10.23
N VAL A 156 18.87 17.19 8.98
CA VAL A 156 18.51 16.06 8.12
C VAL A 156 19.71 15.19 7.74
N ASN A 157 20.94 15.68 7.94
CA ASN A 157 22.16 14.94 7.66
C ASN A 157 22.73 14.20 8.88
N ASP A 158 22.29 14.52 10.10
CA ASP A 158 22.72 13.84 11.33
C ASP A 158 21.85 12.60 11.61
N VAL A 159 22.02 11.58 10.77
CA VAL A 159 21.30 10.30 10.87
C VAL A 159 22.25 9.23 11.41
N ARG A 160 22.08 8.85 12.69
CA ARG A 160 22.94 7.85 13.36
C ARG A 160 22.66 6.42 12.92
N PHE A 161 21.41 6.12 12.58
CA PHE A 161 20.97 4.84 12.08
C PHE A 161 19.86 5.05 11.05
N VAL A 162 19.91 4.27 9.97
CA VAL A 162 18.88 4.29 8.92
C VAL A 162 17.99 3.06 9.13
N PRO A 163 16.74 3.21 9.61
CA PRO A 163 15.82 2.10 9.74
C PRO A 163 15.57 1.46 8.39
N LYS A 164 15.56 0.12 8.35
CA LYS A 164 15.12 -0.59 7.14
C LYS A 164 13.67 -0.20 6.84
N PRO A 165 13.30 0.06 5.57
CA PRO A 165 11.92 0.36 5.20
C PRO A 165 10.99 -0.73 5.72
N VAL A 166 10.03 -0.35 6.58
CA VAL A 166 9.05 -1.31 7.11
C VAL A 166 8.10 -1.68 5.98
N ASP A 167 8.19 -2.93 5.51
CA ASP A 167 7.26 -3.45 4.52
C ASP A 167 5.86 -3.55 5.15
N PRO A 168 4.81 -2.94 4.57
CA PRO A 168 3.45 -2.97 5.15
C PRO A 168 2.90 -4.40 5.36
N LYS A 169 3.44 -5.36 4.62
CA LYS A 169 3.16 -6.80 4.76
C LYS A 169 3.80 -7.40 6.02
N GLU A 170 5.03 -7.00 6.34
CA GLU A 170 5.75 -7.42 7.54
C GLU A 170 5.16 -6.78 8.80
N GLU A 171 4.73 -5.51 8.75
CA GLU A 171 4.03 -4.87 9.88
C GLU A 171 2.67 -5.54 10.16
N LYS A 172 1.95 -5.94 9.11
CA LYS A 172 0.68 -6.69 9.24
C LYS A 172 0.90 -8.07 9.85
N GLU A 173 1.98 -8.75 9.48
CA GLU A 173 2.41 -10.01 10.09
C GLU A 173 2.86 -9.80 11.55
N ARG A 174 3.60 -8.73 11.86
CA ARG A 174 4.02 -8.36 13.22
C ARG A 174 2.81 -8.05 14.11
N LYS A 175 1.87 -7.22 13.67
CA LYS A 175 0.61 -6.95 14.39
C LYS A 175 -0.24 -8.20 14.61
N LYS A 176 -0.19 -9.14 13.67
CA LYS A 176 -0.87 -10.44 13.82
C LYS A 176 -0.16 -11.34 14.84
N ARG A 177 1.19 -11.32 14.87
CA ARG A 177 2.01 -12.03 15.86
C ARG A 177 1.89 -11.42 17.26
N GLU A 178 1.89 -10.09 17.39
CA GLU A 178 1.69 -9.39 18.67
C GLU A 178 0.28 -9.64 19.24
N LYS A 179 -0.76 -9.64 18.39
CA LYS A 179 -2.11 -10.05 18.81
C LYS A 179 -2.19 -11.53 19.19
N ALA A 180 -1.41 -12.40 18.56
CA ALA A 180 -1.34 -13.82 18.92
C ALA A 180 -0.59 -14.04 20.25
N ASN A 181 0.53 -13.32 20.48
CA ASN A 181 1.27 -13.37 21.74
C ASN A 181 0.49 -12.75 22.92
N ALA A 182 -0.28 -11.69 22.68
CA ALA A 182 -1.18 -11.14 23.70
C ALA A 182 -2.33 -12.09 24.10
N GLN A 183 -2.60 -13.13 23.30
CA GLN A 183 -3.62 -14.14 23.58
C GLN A 183 -3.07 -15.44 24.17
N ASN A 184 -1.75 -15.62 24.26
CA ASN A 184 -1.11 -16.78 24.89
C ASN A 184 0.30 -16.43 25.42
N PRO A 185 0.43 -16.02 26.70
CA PRO A 185 1.72 -15.62 27.27
C PRO A 185 2.70 -16.78 27.53
N ASP A 186 2.28 -18.06 27.46
CA ASP A 186 3.11 -19.22 27.85
C ASP A 186 3.93 -19.87 26.71
N ALA A 187 3.96 -19.32 25.50
CA ALA A 187 4.67 -19.94 24.37
C ALA A 187 6.04 -19.31 24.03
N ALA A 188 6.58 -18.42 24.87
CA ALA A 188 7.85 -17.74 24.62
C ALA A 188 8.94 -18.16 25.61
N ALA A 189 9.44 -19.39 25.46
CA ALA A 189 10.75 -19.78 25.98
C ALA A 189 11.64 -20.22 24.81
N GLU A 190 12.52 -19.29 24.41
CA GLU A 190 13.84 -19.43 23.77
C GLU A 190 13.99 -20.30 22.52
N LYS A 191 14.41 -19.68 21.41
CA LYS A 191 15.77 -19.88 20.84
C LYS A 191 16.26 -18.61 20.14
N PRO A 192 17.46 -18.08 20.46
CA PRO A 192 18.10 -17.02 19.71
C PRO A 192 18.77 -17.60 18.46
N LEU A 193 18.63 -16.94 17.30
CA LEU A 193 19.35 -17.32 16.08
C LEU A 193 20.35 -16.21 15.71
N VAL A 194 21.61 -16.52 16.04
CA VAL A 194 22.83 -15.94 15.51
C VAL A 194 23.06 -16.46 14.07
N VAL A 195 23.74 -15.63 13.29
CA VAL A 195 24.10 -15.70 11.87
C VAL A 195 25.07 -16.85 11.53
N GLY A 196 24.88 -17.51 10.38
CA GLY A 196 25.98 -17.90 9.47
C GLY A 196 26.41 -19.38 9.37
N GLN A 197 26.39 -19.87 8.12
CA GLN A 197 27.15 -21.00 7.51
C GLN A 197 26.72 -22.47 7.67
N GLY A 198 26.54 -23.11 6.50
CA GLY A 198 27.07 -24.45 6.19
C GLY A 198 26.14 -25.67 6.29
N LYS A 199 25.63 -26.17 5.15
CA LYS A 199 25.29 -27.60 4.94
C LYS A 199 26.60 -28.43 4.94
N PRO A 200 26.64 -29.75 5.24
CA PRO A 200 25.80 -30.86 4.69
C PRO A 200 25.30 -31.83 5.81
N GLY A 201 24.52 -32.91 5.67
CA GLY A 201 23.93 -33.74 4.63
C GLY A 201 23.56 -35.11 5.26
N LYS A 202 22.57 -35.83 4.69
CA LYS A 202 22.17 -37.26 4.94
C LYS A 202 21.56 -37.59 6.32
N ASP A 203 20.70 -38.58 6.54
CA ASP A 203 19.88 -39.53 5.75
C ASP A 203 18.96 -40.24 6.78
N GLN A 204 17.84 -40.82 6.33
CA GLN A 204 17.12 -41.97 6.93
C GLN A 204 16.39 -41.76 8.28
N ALA A 205 15.26 -42.40 8.62
CA ALA A 205 14.39 -43.39 7.98
C ALA A 205 13.12 -43.58 8.86
N LYS A 206 12.03 -44.00 8.20
CA LYS A 206 10.96 -44.95 8.61
C LYS A 206 10.29 -44.81 10.00
N ALA A 207 8.97 -44.59 10.03
CA ALA A 207 7.88 -45.61 10.05
C ALA A 207 7.62 -46.13 11.47
N ALA A 208 6.43 -46.48 11.95
CA ALA A 208 5.13 -46.82 11.37
C ALA A 208 4.07 -46.72 12.50
N GLU A 209 2.78 -46.68 12.10
CA GLU A 209 1.62 -47.40 12.70
C GLU A 209 1.28 -47.22 14.20
N ALA A 210 0.03 -47.28 14.67
CA ALA A 210 -1.31 -47.41 14.11
C ALA A 210 -2.31 -47.25 15.27
N ALA A 211 -3.45 -46.62 14.97
CA ALA A 211 -4.80 -47.05 15.32
C ALA A 211 -5.20 -47.33 16.80
N ALA A 212 -6.28 -46.67 17.24
CA ALA A 212 -7.49 -47.35 17.74
C ALA A 212 -8.63 -46.34 17.97
N ALA A 213 -9.84 -46.80 17.67
CA ALA A 213 -11.09 -46.07 17.57
C ALA A 213 -11.81 -45.89 18.92
N GLY A 214 -12.83 -45.02 18.93
CA GLY A 214 -13.86 -45.02 19.99
C GLY A 214 -14.66 -43.72 20.12
N ALA A 215 -15.78 -43.62 19.40
CA ALA A 215 -16.87 -42.65 19.65
C ALA A 215 -17.93 -43.29 20.59
N PRO A 216 -19.11 -42.70 20.90
CA PRO A 216 -19.56 -41.29 21.03
C PRO A 216 -20.42 -41.05 22.32
N LYS A 217 -20.86 -39.81 22.60
CA LYS A 217 -22.24 -39.40 23.05
C LYS A 217 -22.27 -37.96 23.64
N THR A 218 -22.84 -37.00 22.90
CA THR A 218 -24.17 -36.36 23.09
C THR A 218 -24.36 -35.50 24.34
N ASN A 219 -24.53 -34.17 24.16
CA ASN A 219 -25.71 -33.48 24.70
C ASN A 219 -26.08 -32.20 23.94
N LYS A 220 -27.37 -31.90 24.02
CA LYS A 220 -28.25 -31.19 23.07
C LYS A 220 -28.47 -29.73 23.50
N LYS A 221 -28.71 -28.84 22.51
CA LYS A 221 -29.59 -27.65 22.44
C LYS A 221 -29.50 -26.60 23.59
N GLU A 222 -29.44 -25.30 23.29
CA GLU A 222 -30.61 -24.53 22.82
C GLU A 222 -30.30 -23.39 21.83
N LYS A 223 -31.31 -23.10 21.02
CA LYS A 223 -31.35 -22.24 19.83
C LYS A 223 -32.19 -21.00 20.18
N LYS A 224 -31.76 -19.80 19.78
CA LYS A 224 -32.68 -18.67 19.54
C LYS A 224 -32.33 -17.98 18.23
N GLU A 225 -33.37 -17.74 17.46
CA GLU A 225 -33.42 -17.63 15.99
C GLU A 225 -32.90 -16.30 15.42
N LYS A 226 -32.33 -16.35 14.21
CA LYS A 226 -32.25 -15.20 13.31
C LYS A 226 -32.56 -15.65 11.88
N LYS A 227 -33.68 -15.13 11.36
CA LYS A 227 -34.24 -15.10 10.00
C LYS A 227 -33.41 -15.71 8.87
N GLU A 228 -34.04 -16.65 8.16
CA GLU A 228 -33.63 -17.21 6.87
C GLU A 228 -33.32 -16.12 5.84
N LYS A 229 -32.14 -16.24 5.23
CA LYS A 229 -31.79 -15.62 3.96
C LYS A 229 -31.94 -16.70 2.91
N ALA A 230 -32.71 -16.42 1.85
CA ALA A 230 -32.96 -17.34 0.74
C ALA A 230 -31.65 -17.99 0.24
N PRO A 231 -31.68 -19.29 -0.11
CA PRO A 231 -30.48 -20.00 -0.54
C PRO A 231 -29.93 -19.35 -1.81
N LYS A 232 -28.66 -18.93 -1.74
CA LYS A 232 -27.88 -18.59 -2.93
C LYS A 232 -27.90 -19.79 -3.87
N PRO A 233 -28.10 -19.59 -5.19
CA PRO A 233 -27.93 -20.66 -6.16
C PRO A 233 -26.57 -21.34 -5.97
N ALA A 234 -26.56 -22.67 -6.10
CA ALA A 234 -25.33 -23.45 -6.08
C ALA A 234 -24.32 -22.85 -7.09
N PRO A 235 -23.01 -22.78 -6.75
CA PRO A 235 -22.00 -22.35 -7.69
C PRO A 235 -22.09 -23.20 -8.96
N ALA A 236 -22.14 -22.54 -10.12
CA ALA A 236 -21.94 -23.19 -11.40
C ALA A 236 -20.64 -24.02 -11.35
N PRO A 237 -20.57 -25.18 -12.04
CA PRO A 237 -19.36 -26.00 -12.09
C PRO A 237 -18.16 -25.12 -12.46
N ALA A 238 -17.08 -25.25 -11.68
CA ALA A 238 -15.90 -24.42 -11.85
C ALA A 238 -15.34 -24.62 -13.26
N ALA A 239 -15.39 -23.56 -14.06
CA ALA A 239 -14.70 -23.52 -15.35
C ALA A 239 -13.21 -23.82 -15.12
N PRO A 240 -12.55 -24.53 -16.05
CA PRO A 240 -11.14 -24.84 -15.91
C PRO A 240 -10.31 -23.55 -15.75
N PRO A 241 -9.23 -23.58 -14.95
CA PRO A 241 -8.38 -22.42 -14.72
C PRO A 241 -7.86 -21.89 -16.07
N SER A 242 -7.94 -20.57 -16.27
CA SER A 242 -7.52 -19.92 -17.50
C SER A 242 -7.03 -18.50 -17.20
N PRO A 243 -6.02 -17.97 -17.91
CA PRO A 243 -5.61 -16.57 -17.79
C PRO A 243 -6.69 -15.58 -18.28
N SER A 244 -7.74 -16.03 -18.99
CA SER A 244 -8.88 -15.18 -19.43
C SER A 244 -9.62 -14.48 -18.29
N ILE A 245 -9.47 -14.97 -17.05
CA ILE A 245 -10.07 -14.36 -15.86
C ILE A 245 -9.35 -13.08 -15.40
N ILE A 246 -8.14 -12.83 -15.91
CA ILE A 246 -7.38 -11.60 -15.71
C ILE A 246 -7.86 -10.58 -16.74
N ASP A 247 -8.26 -9.40 -16.29
CA ASP A 247 -8.81 -8.34 -17.15
C ASP A 247 -7.66 -7.54 -17.75
N LEU A 248 -7.22 -7.94 -18.95
CA LEU A 248 -6.22 -7.24 -19.73
C LEU A 248 -6.92 -6.33 -20.75
N ARG A 249 -6.61 -5.03 -20.71
CA ARG A 249 -7.17 -4.04 -21.63
C ARG A 249 -6.09 -3.14 -22.21
N VAL A 250 -6.37 -2.58 -23.38
CA VAL A 250 -5.64 -1.41 -23.87
C VAL A 250 -5.87 -0.24 -22.93
N GLY A 251 -4.79 0.36 -22.42
CA GLY A 251 -4.82 1.60 -21.67
C GLY A 251 -4.12 2.71 -22.45
N HIS A 252 -4.66 3.92 -22.43
CA HIS A 252 -4.01 5.11 -22.99
C HIS A 252 -3.58 6.01 -21.84
N ILE A 253 -2.28 6.19 -21.66
CA ILE A 253 -1.74 7.14 -20.70
C ILE A 253 -2.00 8.54 -21.26
N LEU A 254 -2.89 9.30 -20.62
CA LEU A 254 -3.16 10.68 -21.02
C LEU A 254 -2.00 11.57 -20.60
N ARG A 255 -1.56 11.40 -19.36
CA ARG A 255 -0.40 12.07 -18.78
C ARG A 255 0.21 11.24 -17.67
N ALA A 256 1.50 11.42 -17.45
CA ALA A 256 2.21 10.89 -16.28
C ALA A 256 2.99 11.99 -15.60
N ILE A 257 3.09 11.92 -14.27
CA ILE A 257 3.89 12.82 -13.45
C ILE A 257 4.79 12.02 -12.51
N ASN A 258 5.86 12.64 -12.02
CA ASN A 258 6.64 12.09 -10.91
C ASN A 258 5.74 11.94 -9.68
N HIS A 259 5.85 10.80 -9.00
CA HIS A 259 5.10 10.59 -7.79
C HIS A 259 5.61 11.55 -6.69
N PRO A 260 4.73 12.36 -6.06
CA PRO A 260 5.14 13.44 -5.16
C PRO A 260 5.87 12.96 -3.90
N ASN A 261 5.61 11.72 -3.49
CA ASN A 261 6.19 11.11 -2.29
C ASN A 261 7.11 9.90 -2.58
N ALA A 262 7.55 9.70 -3.84
CA ALA A 262 8.35 8.52 -4.20
C ALA A 262 9.16 8.70 -5.50
N ASP A 263 10.49 8.79 -5.39
CA ASP A 263 11.36 9.08 -6.52
C ASP A 263 11.37 7.98 -7.60
N SER A 264 11.10 6.73 -7.25
CA SER A 264 11.08 5.62 -8.21
C SER A 264 9.72 5.40 -8.90
N LEU A 265 8.68 6.16 -8.54
CA LEU A 265 7.33 5.96 -9.05
C LEU A 265 6.87 7.11 -9.96
N PHE A 266 6.11 6.76 -11.00
CA PHE A 266 5.22 7.70 -11.68
C PHE A 266 3.79 7.54 -11.19
N VAL A 267 3.01 8.61 -11.32
CA VAL A 267 1.54 8.62 -11.22
C VAL A 267 1.00 8.92 -12.60
N SER A 268 0.37 7.91 -13.21
CA SER A 268 -0.20 8.00 -14.56
C SER A 268 -1.72 8.13 -14.47
N THR A 269 -2.28 9.02 -15.28
CA THR A 269 -3.71 9.11 -15.56
C THR A 269 -3.99 8.30 -16.82
N ILE A 270 -4.66 7.16 -16.68
CA ILE A 270 -4.84 6.19 -17.78
C ILE A 270 -6.32 6.01 -18.10
N ASP A 271 -6.68 6.20 -19.36
CA ASP A 271 -7.98 5.80 -19.92
C ASP A 271 -7.93 4.30 -20.24
N CYS A 272 -8.68 3.49 -19.50
CA CYS A 272 -8.83 2.05 -19.71
C CYS A 272 -10.23 1.70 -20.27
N GLY A 273 -10.93 2.68 -20.86
CA GLY A 273 -12.29 2.54 -21.40
C GLY A 273 -13.34 2.16 -20.36
N ASP A 274 -13.16 2.59 -19.11
CA ASP A 274 -14.14 2.36 -18.06
C ASP A 274 -15.40 3.20 -18.25
N ALA A 275 -16.56 2.62 -17.93
CA ALA A 275 -17.82 3.35 -17.97
C ALA A 275 -17.85 4.44 -16.87
N PRO A 276 -18.51 5.58 -17.10
CA PRO A 276 -18.71 6.61 -16.08
C PRO A 276 -19.29 6.03 -14.77
N GLY A 277 -18.72 6.43 -13.64
CA GLY A 277 -19.13 5.95 -12.30
C GLY A 277 -18.58 4.58 -11.90
N SER A 278 -17.66 4.00 -12.67
CA SER A 278 -17.01 2.73 -12.31
C SER A 278 -16.16 2.85 -11.04
N ASP A 279 -16.10 1.76 -10.27
CA ASP A 279 -15.33 1.69 -9.02
C ASP A 279 -13.84 2.03 -9.27
N ASN A 280 -13.26 2.92 -8.44
CA ASN A 280 -11.84 3.34 -8.50
C ASN A 280 -11.45 4.11 -9.78
N THR A 281 -12.40 4.81 -10.37
CA THR A 281 -12.16 5.74 -11.49
C THR A 281 -12.47 7.18 -11.06
N SER A 282 -11.96 8.15 -11.82
CA SER A 282 -12.29 9.57 -11.70
C SER A 282 -12.60 10.14 -13.09
N LEU A 283 -13.36 11.23 -13.15
CA LEU A 283 -13.52 11.98 -14.39
C LEU A 283 -12.29 12.88 -14.59
N ASP A 284 -11.67 12.79 -15.76
CA ASP A 284 -10.66 13.74 -16.17
C ASP A 284 -11.34 14.98 -16.78
N GLU A 285 -11.20 16.14 -16.14
CA GLU A 285 -11.91 17.36 -16.56
C GLU A 285 -11.45 17.89 -17.92
N GLU A 286 -10.19 17.66 -18.28
CA GLU A 286 -9.60 18.13 -19.53
C GLU A 286 -10.12 17.33 -20.73
N THR A 287 -10.13 16.00 -20.62
CA THR A 287 -10.54 15.11 -21.73
C THR A 287 -11.98 14.65 -21.65
N GLY A 288 -12.66 14.84 -20.51
CA GLY A 288 -14.01 14.34 -20.25
C GLY A 288 -14.09 12.81 -20.11
N LYS A 289 -12.95 12.13 -19.99
CA LYS A 289 -12.86 10.66 -19.96
C LYS A 289 -12.89 10.12 -18.53
N THR A 290 -13.43 8.92 -18.36
CA THR A 290 -13.31 8.15 -17.13
C THR A 290 -11.93 7.50 -17.08
N VAL A 291 -11.11 7.87 -16.10
CA VAL A 291 -9.71 7.47 -16.01
C VAL A 291 -9.40 6.78 -14.69
N ARG A 292 -8.31 6.00 -14.70
CA ARG A 292 -7.72 5.40 -13.50
C ARG A 292 -6.41 6.08 -13.16
N THR A 293 -6.17 6.24 -11.86
CA THR A 293 -4.84 6.59 -11.34
C THR A 293 -4.01 5.33 -11.21
N VAL A 294 -2.81 5.32 -11.79
CA VAL A 294 -1.91 4.17 -11.79
C VAL A 294 -0.53 4.59 -11.33
N CYS A 295 -0.06 4.00 -10.22
CA CYS A 295 1.30 4.18 -9.73
C CYS A 295 2.19 3.08 -10.29
N SER A 296 3.30 3.44 -10.94
CA SER A 296 4.20 2.49 -11.61
C SER A 296 5.65 2.77 -11.27
N GLY A 297 6.43 1.75 -10.90
CA GLY A 297 7.85 1.84 -10.59
C GLY A 297 8.75 1.95 -11.82
N LEU A 298 8.48 2.93 -12.68
CA LEU A 298 9.15 3.12 -13.96
C LEU A 298 10.08 4.34 -13.96
N ASN A 299 10.05 5.17 -12.90
CA ASN A 299 10.93 6.33 -12.84
C ASN A 299 12.38 5.87 -12.62
N GLY A 300 13.29 6.36 -13.47
CA GLY A 300 14.66 5.86 -13.59
C GLY A 300 14.84 4.69 -14.56
N LEU A 301 13.76 4.10 -15.08
CA LEU A 301 13.79 3.01 -16.06
C LEU A 301 13.24 3.43 -17.43
N VAL A 302 12.17 4.22 -17.44
CA VAL A 302 11.55 4.79 -18.64
C VAL A 302 11.50 6.32 -18.47
N PRO A 303 11.98 7.10 -19.47
CA PRO A 303 11.88 8.57 -19.42
C PRO A 303 10.44 9.04 -19.31
N LEU A 304 10.22 10.13 -18.57
CA LEU A 304 8.87 10.68 -18.37
C LEU A 304 8.23 11.14 -19.69
N GLU A 305 9.02 11.61 -20.65
CA GLU A 305 8.52 12.01 -21.97
C GLU A 305 7.94 10.82 -22.74
N GLU A 306 8.53 9.64 -22.61
CA GLU A 306 8.04 8.42 -23.25
C GLU A 306 6.73 7.89 -22.64
N MET A 307 6.32 8.41 -21.47
CA MET A 307 5.07 8.01 -20.83
C MET A 307 3.87 8.82 -21.34
N GLN A 308 4.09 10.03 -21.86
CA GLN A 308 3.01 10.93 -22.25
C GLN A 308 2.30 10.41 -23.52
N GLY A 309 0.97 10.32 -23.48
CA GLY A 309 0.18 9.86 -24.63
C GLY A 309 0.39 8.39 -25.01
N ARG A 310 1.13 7.60 -24.21
CA ARG A 310 1.55 6.24 -24.60
C ARG A 310 0.40 5.24 -24.46
N LYS A 311 0.29 4.35 -25.45
CA LYS A 311 -0.61 3.19 -25.40
C LYS A 311 0.10 2.02 -24.73
N ILE A 312 -0.58 1.36 -23.80
CA ILE A 312 -0.05 0.27 -22.98
C ILE A 312 -1.09 -0.85 -22.83
N VAL A 313 -0.66 -1.99 -22.29
CA VAL A 313 -1.58 -3.02 -21.79
C VAL A 313 -1.70 -2.88 -20.28
N ALA A 314 -2.92 -2.79 -19.78
CA ALA A 314 -3.23 -2.62 -18.36
C ALA A 314 -3.95 -3.85 -17.78
N VAL A 315 -3.57 -4.24 -16.57
CA VAL A 315 -4.29 -5.21 -15.75
C VAL A 315 -5.32 -4.47 -14.90
N CYS A 316 -6.60 -4.69 -15.18
CA CYS A 316 -7.70 -3.84 -14.72
C CYS A 316 -8.54 -4.42 -13.58
N ASN A 317 -8.36 -5.70 -13.21
CA ASN A 317 -9.14 -6.35 -12.15
C ASN A 317 -8.32 -6.79 -10.93
N LEU A 318 -7.09 -6.31 -10.79
CA LEU A 318 -6.36 -6.47 -9.53
C LEU A 318 -7.04 -5.65 -8.42
N LYS A 319 -6.90 -6.10 -7.18
CA LYS A 319 -7.31 -5.29 -6.03
C LYS A 319 -6.46 -4.01 -6.00
N PRO A 320 -7.06 -2.80 -5.95
CA PRO A 320 -6.31 -1.56 -5.88
C PRO A 320 -5.33 -1.54 -4.71
N VAL A 321 -4.15 -0.96 -4.93
CA VAL A 321 -3.07 -0.87 -3.95
C VAL A 321 -2.71 0.59 -3.72
N THR A 322 -2.63 0.99 -2.45
CA THR A 322 -2.11 2.32 -2.10
C THR A 322 -0.59 2.28 -2.08
N MET A 323 0.04 3.04 -2.98
CA MET A 323 1.48 3.21 -3.07
C MET A 323 1.82 4.62 -2.62
N ARG A 324 2.50 4.75 -1.48
CA ARG A 324 3.03 6.04 -0.98
C ARG A 324 1.96 7.15 -0.88
N GLY A 325 0.75 6.74 -0.48
CA GLY A 325 -0.40 7.62 -0.26
C GLY A 325 -1.36 7.74 -1.46
N ILE A 326 -0.97 7.29 -2.66
CA ILE A 326 -1.80 7.35 -3.86
C ILE A 326 -2.32 5.95 -4.21
N LYS A 327 -3.63 5.85 -4.42
CA LYS A 327 -4.29 4.59 -4.77
C LYS A 327 -4.11 4.28 -6.25
N SER A 328 -3.37 3.21 -6.55
CA SER A 328 -3.22 2.63 -7.89
C SER A 328 -4.38 1.68 -8.18
N ALA A 329 -5.12 1.94 -9.25
CA ALA A 329 -6.36 1.23 -9.63
C ALA A 329 -6.21 0.30 -10.85
N ALA A 330 -4.99 0.17 -11.38
CA ALA A 330 -4.61 -0.81 -12.39
C ALA A 330 -3.09 -1.05 -12.30
N MET A 331 -2.56 -1.91 -13.16
CA MET A 331 -1.12 -2.14 -13.30
C MET A 331 -0.73 -2.11 -14.77
N VAL A 332 0.34 -1.40 -15.12
CA VAL A 332 0.88 -1.38 -16.48
C VAL A 332 1.72 -2.63 -16.69
N LEU A 333 1.46 -3.37 -17.78
CA LEU A 333 2.18 -4.59 -18.12
C LEU A 333 3.51 -4.25 -18.80
N ALA A 334 4.60 -4.83 -18.31
CA ALA A 334 5.94 -4.58 -18.83
C ALA A 334 6.77 -5.87 -18.91
N ALA A 335 7.68 -5.92 -19.88
CA ALA A 335 8.70 -6.94 -19.98
C ALA A 335 9.96 -6.50 -19.23
N SER A 336 10.59 -7.46 -18.57
CA SER A 336 11.91 -7.31 -17.95
C SER A 336 12.72 -8.60 -18.18
N PRO A 337 14.06 -8.53 -18.22
CA PRO A 337 14.89 -9.73 -18.32
C PRO A 337 14.57 -10.75 -17.23
N ARG A 338 14.68 -12.04 -17.55
CA ARG A 338 14.63 -13.09 -16.52
C ARG A 338 15.88 -12.98 -15.65
N VAL A 339 15.68 -12.72 -14.36
CA VAL A 339 16.77 -12.65 -13.39
C VAL A 339 16.88 -14.00 -12.69
N PRO A 340 18.09 -14.63 -12.65
CA PRO A 340 18.31 -15.86 -11.88
C PRO A 340 17.96 -15.68 -10.39
N GLU A 341 17.64 -16.79 -9.70
CA GLU A 341 17.38 -16.77 -8.25
C GLU A 341 18.50 -16.03 -7.49
N GLY A 342 18.14 -14.94 -6.79
CA GLY A 342 19.07 -14.13 -5.99
C GLY A 342 19.61 -12.87 -6.67
N GLY A 343 19.29 -12.60 -7.94
CA GLY A 343 19.59 -11.32 -8.59
C GLY A 343 18.50 -10.26 -8.35
N ASP A 344 18.85 -8.99 -8.55
CA ASP A 344 17.90 -7.89 -8.46
C ASP A 344 16.94 -7.89 -9.66
N ALA A 345 15.70 -8.30 -9.42
CA ALA A 345 14.62 -8.33 -10.41
C ALA A 345 14.23 -6.93 -10.93
N HIS A 346 14.76 -5.85 -10.36
CA HIS A 346 14.44 -4.46 -10.69
C HIS A 346 15.59 -3.70 -11.38
N ALA A 347 16.73 -4.33 -11.62
CA ALA A 347 17.93 -3.68 -12.19
C ALA A 347 18.06 -3.78 -13.72
N GLY A 348 17.21 -4.56 -14.39
CA GLY A 348 17.26 -4.73 -15.85
C GLY A 348 16.48 -3.65 -16.60
N PRO A 349 16.76 -3.44 -17.91
CA PRO A 349 15.90 -2.60 -18.76
C PRO A 349 14.45 -3.08 -18.69
N VAL A 350 13.50 -2.16 -18.55
CA VAL A 350 12.06 -2.45 -18.54
C VAL A 350 11.43 -1.87 -19.79
N GLU A 351 10.66 -2.69 -20.51
CA GLU A 351 9.96 -2.29 -21.73
C GLU A 351 8.45 -2.46 -21.55
N LEU A 352 7.69 -1.38 -21.73
CA LEU A 352 6.23 -1.47 -21.66
C LEU A 352 5.68 -2.25 -22.85
N VAL A 353 4.69 -3.12 -22.58
CA VAL A 353 3.99 -3.87 -23.61
C VAL A 353 3.18 -2.89 -24.47
N SER A 354 3.45 -2.91 -25.77
CA SER A 354 2.82 -2.04 -26.76
C SER A 354 1.65 -2.79 -27.40
N PRO A 355 0.41 -2.33 -27.21
CA PRO A 355 -0.72 -2.82 -28.00
C PRO A 355 -0.62 -2.30 -29.44
N PRO A 356 -1.48 -2.78 -30.36
CA PRO A 356 -1.55 -2.26 -31.72
C PRO A 356 -1.76 -0.74 -31.76
N ALA A 357 -1.11 -0.07 -32.71
CA ALA A 357 -1.06 1.39 -32.78
C ALA A 357 -2.44 2.04 -32.85
N ASP A 358 -3.45 1.38 -33.42
CA ASP A 358 -4.80 1.92 -33.60
C ASP A 358 -5.81 1.42 -32.55
N ALA A 359 -5.36 0.63 -31.58
CA ALA A 359 -6.26 0.02 -30.61
C ALA A 359 -6.90 1.09 -29.69
N PRO A 360 -8.25 1.12 -29.55
CA PRO A 360 -8.95 2.05 -28.66
C PRO A 360 -8.76 1.67 -27.19
N ALA A 361 -8.82 2.66 -26.31
CA ALA A 361 -8.79 2.43 -24.87
C ALA A 361 -9.95 1.52 -24.44
N GLY A 362 -9.66 0.58 -23.53
CA GLY A 362 -10.62 -0.40 -23.02
C GLY A 362 -10.85 -1.61 -23.91
N GLU A 363 -10.26 -1.68 -25.11
CA GLU A 363 -10.31 -2.91 -25.89
C GLU A 363 -9.70 -4.06 -25.08
N ARG A 364 -10.46 -5.15 -24.96
CA ARG A 364 -10.02 -6.34 -24.25
C ARG A 364 -8.96 -7.08 -25.07
N ILE A 365 -7.89 -7.47 -24.39
CA ILE A 365 -6.79 -8.24 -24.97
C ILE A 365 -6.78 -9.62 -24.32
N THR A 366 -6.56 -10.67 -25.11
CA THR A 366 -6.54 -12.05 -24.61
C THR A 366 -5.38 -12.83 -25.21
N PHE A 367 -4.99 -13.91 -24.56
CA PHE A 367 -4.05 -14.85 -25.16
C PHE A 367 -4.79 -15.77 -26.12
N GLN A 368 -4.32 -15.89 -27.36
CA GLN A 368 -4.92 -16.74 -28.38
C GLN A 368 -5.04 -18.19 -27.89
N GLY A 369 -6.23 -18.77 -28.03
CA GLY A 369 -6.59 -20.10 -27.50
C GLY A 369 -6.93 -20.13 -26.00
N TRP A 370 -6.70 -19.04 -25.27
CA TRP A 370 -7.00 -18.86 -23.85
C TRP A 370 -7.97 -17.70 -23.61
N SER A 371 -8.86 -17.43 -24.57
CA SER A 371 -9.85 -16.34 -24.52
C SER A 371 -11.20 -16.75 -23.93
N GLU A 372 -11.44 -18.05 -23.76
CA GLU A 372 -12.68 -18.59 -23.22
C GLU A 372 -12.77 -18.31 -21.71
N GLY A 373 -13.53 -17.28 -21.35
CA GLY A 373 -13.82 -16.91 -19.97
C GLY A 373 -14.05 -15.41 -19.84
N GLU A 374 -14.84 -15.01 -18.86
CA GLU A 374 -15.04 -13.59 -18.53
C GLU A 374 -14.11 -13.17 -17.39
N PRO A 375 -13.54 -11.95 -17.42
CA PRO A 375 -12.69 -11.49 -16.34
C PRO A 375 -13.49 -11.40 -15.03
N GLU A 376 -12.88 -11.80 -13.91
CA GLU A 376 -13.51 -11.55 -12.61
C GLU A 376 -13.62 -10.04 -12.38
N LYS A 377 -14.73 -9.55 -11.80
CA LYS A 377 -14.88 -8.11 -11.45
C LYS A 377 -13.69 -7.58 -10.66
N GLN A 378 -13.17 -8.40 -9.74
CA GLN A 378 -11.93 -8.13 -9.00
C GLN A 378 -11.33 -9.48 -8.57
N LEU A 379 -10.06 -9.69 -8.89
CA LEU A 379 -9.31 -10.88 -8.49
C LEU A 379 -9.19 -10.95 -6.97
N ASN A 380 -9.51 -12.11 -6.41
CA ASN A 380 -9.33 -12.36 -4.99
C ASN A 380 -7.84 -12.63 -4.67
N PRO A 381 -7.16 -11.78 -3.87
CA PRO A 381 -5.74 -11.99 -3.55
C PRO A 381 -5.46 -13.32 -2.84
N LYS A 382 -6.45 -13.92 -2.18
CA LYS A 382 -6.29 -15.23 -1.53
C LYS A 382 -6.21 -16.38 -2.53
N LYS A 383 -6.78 -16.22 -3.73
CA LYS A 383 -6.71 -17.24 -4.79
C LYS A 383 -5.37 -17.21 -5.54
N LYS A 384 -4.58 -16.13 -5.38
CA LYS A 384 -3.27 -15.94 -6.04
C LYS A 384 -3.32 -16.18 -7.56
N VAL A 385 -4.37 -15.71 -8.22
CA VAL A 385 -4.60 -15.94 -9.65
C VAL A 385 -3.47 -15.36 -10.48
N TRP A 386 -3.11 -14.10 -10.23
CA TRP A 386 -2.02 -13.45 -10.93
C TRP A 386 -0.70 -14.22 -10.76
N GLU A 387 -0.35 -14.57 -9.52
CA GLU A 387 0.87 -15.31 -9.21
C GLU A 387 0.89 -16.74 -9.78
N THR A 388 -0.28 -17.31 -10.07
CA THR A 388 -0.41 -18.61 -10.73
C THR A 388 -0.09 -18.52 -12.22
N PHE A 389 -0.57 -17.48 -12.91
CA PHE A 389 -0.43 -17.37 -14.37
C PHE A 389 0.77 -16.55 -14.84
N GLN A 390 1.23 -15.58 -14.04
CA GLN A 390 2.35 -14.69 -14.38
C GLN A 390 3.63 -15.43 -14.78
N PRO A 391 4.01 -16.59 -14.20
CA PRO A 391 5.18 -17.36 -14.67
C PRO A 391 5.10 -17.79 -16.14
N GLY A 392 3.89 -17.90 -16.70
CA GLY A 392 3.69 -18.17 -18.12
C GLY A 392 3.75 -16.93 -19.02
N PHE A 393 3.73 -15.72 -18.48
CA PHE A 393 3.79 -14.51 -19.31
C PHE A 393 5.24 -14.22 -19.72
N THR A 394 5.49 -14.33 -21.03
CA THR A 394 6.81 -14.23 -21.62
C THR A 394 6.79 -13.45 -22.94
N THR A 395 7.96 -13.12 -23.47
CA THR A 395 8.11 -12.70 -24.88
C THR A 395 8.80 -13.78 -25.70
N ASN A 396 8.54 -13.82 -27.01
CA ASN A 396 9.17 -14.78 -27.93
C ASN A 396 10.27 -14.12 -28.79
N GLU A 397 10.86 -14.89 -29.72
CA GLU A 397 11.92 -14.41 -30.62
C GLU A 397 11.51 -13.23 -31.52
N ASN A 398 10.21 -13.09 -31.79
CA ASN A 398 9.60 -12.03 -32.60
C ASN A 398 9.18 -10.81 -31.75
N LEU A 399 9.56 -10.77 -30.47
CA LEU A 399 9.19 -9.72 -29.51
C LEU A 399 7.68 -9.65 -29.22
N GLU A 400 6.95 -10.71 -29.50
CA GLU A 400 5.51 -10.81 -29.23
C GLU A 400 5.29 -11.29 -27.79
N VAL A 401 4.36 -10.67 -27.08
CA VAL A 401 3.96 -11.13 -25.74
C VAL A 401 3.13 -12.40 -25.86
N CYS A 402 3.45 -13.40 -25.06
CA CYS A 402 2.88 -14.73 -25.11
C CYS A 402 2.57 -15.27 -23.71
N PHE A 403 1.64 -16.22 -23.64
CA PHE A 403 1.40 -17.08 -22.50
C PHE A 403 1.88 -18.49 -22.83
N ASP A 404 2.90 -18.95 -22.09
CA ASP A 404 3.37 -20.33 -22.10
C ASP A 404 2.69 -21.11 -20.98
N SER A 405 1.76 -21.99 -21.37
CA SER A 405 1.03 -22.83 -20.42
C SER A 405 1.90 -23.89 -19.77
N ASN A 406 3.02 -24.28 -20.39
CA ASN A 406 3.92 -25.29 -19.80
C ASN A 406 4.65 -24.74 -18.57
N ALA A 407 4.82 -23.43 -18.48
CA ALA A 407 5.35 -22.76 -17.30
C ALA A 407 4.33 -22.63 -16.15
N VAL A 408 3.07 -23.03 -16.37
CA VAL A 408 1.98 -22.94 -15.39
C VAL A 408 1.43 -24.35 -15.09
N PRO A 409 1.81 -24.97 -13.95
CA PRO A 409 1.43 -26.34 -13.63
C PRO A 409 -0.08 -26.65 -13.65
N THR A 410 -0.93 -25.65 -13.38
CA THR A 410 -2.38 -25.82 -13.31
C THR A 410 -3.07 -25.94 -14.66
N VAL A 411 -2.40 -25.54 -15.75
CA VAL A 411 -2.93 -25.57 -17.11
C VAL A 411 -1.99 -26.22 -18.13
N ALA A 412 -0.83 -26.70 -17.67
CA ALA A 412 0.11 -27.45 -18.49
C ALA A 412 -0.55 -28.72 -19.05
N GLY A 413 -0.52 -28.88 -20.38
CA GLY A 413 -1.11 -30.03 -21.06
C GLY A 413 -2.64 -30.06 -21.07
N GLN A 414 -3.31 -28.92 -20.83
CA GLN A 414 -4.77 -28.84 -20.91
C GLN A 414 -5.27 -29.16 -22.33
N GLU A 415 -6.14 -30.17 -22.46
CA GLU A 415 -6.66 -30.60 -23.77
C GLU A 415 -7.39 -29.47 -24.50
N GLY A 416 -7.13 -29.35 -25.80
CA GLY A 416 -7.74 -28.34 -26.67
C GLY A 416 -7.18 -26.92 -26.50
N LYS A 417 -6.16 -26.71 -25.66
CA LYS A 417 -5.49 -25.41 -25.49
C LYS A 417 -4.08 -25.41 -26.09
N PRO A 418 -3.67 -24.33 -26.76
CA PRO A 418 -2.32 -24.23 -27.31
C PRO A 418 -1.30 -24.05 -26.18
N ALA A 419 -0.13 -24.68 -26.33
CA ALA A 419 0.98 -24.50 -25.38
C ALA A 419 1.44 -23.04 -25.29
N ILE A 420 1.46 -22.34 -26.43
CA ILE A 420 1.80 -20.92 -26.52
C ILE A 420 0.60 -20.17 -27.10
N GLY A 421 0.05 -19.22 -26.34
CA GLY A 421 -0.95 -18.28 -26.81
C GLY A 421 -0.38 -16.87 -26.93
N LYS A 422 -0.43 -16.24 -28.10
CA LYS A 422 0.03 -14.86 -28.27
C LYS A 422 -0.98 -13.87 -27.69
N LEU A 423 -0.51 -12.82 -27.05
CA LEU A 423 -1.36 -11.74 -26.52
C LEU A 423 -1.85 -10.88 -27.68
N ALA A 424 -3.16 -10.91 -27.94
CA ALA A 424 -3.76 -10.28 -29.10
C ALA A 424 -5.06 -9.54 -28.74
N THR A 425 -5.32 -8.50 -29.51
CA THR A 425 -6.63 -7.82 -29.57
C THR A 425 -7.71 -8.75 -30.13
N ALA A 426 -8.98 -8.34 -30.04
CA ALA A 426 -10.09 -9.11 -30.60
C ALA A 426 -9.98 -9.29 -32.13
N SER A 427 -9.33 -8.33 -32.80
CA SER A 427 -9.02 -8.38 -34.24
C SER A 427 -7.82 -9.27 -34.58
N GLY A 428 -7.16 -9.87 -33.59
CA GLY A 428 -6.04 -10.78 -33.76
C GLY A 428 -4.68 -10.11 -33.91
N VAL A 429 -4.60 -8.78 -33.76
CA VAL A 429 -3.32 -8.05 -33.83
C VAL A 429 -2.56 -8.20 -32.51
N ILE A 430 -1.28 -8.55 -32.62
CA ILE A 430 -0.43 -8.99 -31.51
C ILE A 430 0.18 -7.81 -30.76
N CYS A 431 0.29 -7.94 -29.43
CA CYS A 431 1.01 -7.00 -28.58
C CYS A 431 2.50 -7.35 -28.52
N THR A 432 3.36 -6.34 -28.57
CA THR A 432 4.81 -6.53 -28.69
C THR A 432 5.61 -5.73 -27.65
N VAL A 433 6.89 -6.03 -27.54
CA VAL A 433 7.89 -5.24 -26.81
C VAL A 433 8.96 -4.74 -27.78
N LYS A 434 9.87 -3.89 -27.30
CA LYS A 434 10.81 -3.17 -28.17
C LYS A 434 12.03 -4.02 -28.54
N SER A 435 12.57 -4.81 -27.60
CA SER A 435 13.79 -5.59 -27.83
C SER A 435 13.96 -6.82 -26.93
N LEU A 436 13.21 -6.95 -25.83
CA LEU A 436 13.42 -8.04 -24.87
C LEU A 436 12.81 -9.37 -25.35
N LYS A 437 13.68 -10.34 -25.68
CA LYS A 437 13.33 -11.74 -25.98
C LYS A 437 13.38 -12.60 -24.72
N ASP A 438 12.55 -13.64 -24.65
CA ASP A 438 12.45 -14.57 -23.52
C ASP A 438 12.30 -13.86 -22.16
N ALA A 439 11.71 -12.67 -22.18
CA ALA A 439 11.56 -11.79 -21.03
C ALA A 439 10.47 -12.33 -20.10
N THR A 440 10.52 -11.98 -18.81
CA THR A 440 9.35 -12.12 -17.95
C THR A 440 8.45 -10.91 -18.13
N VAL A 441 7.15 -11.15 -18.33
CA VAL A 441 6.14 -10.10 -18.48
C VAL A 441 5.31 -10.04 -17.20
N ARG A 442 5.16 -8.84 -16.63
CA ARG A 442 4.47 -8.64 -15.34
C ARG A 442 3.96 -7.23 -15.13
#